data_AF-A0A821DRZ5-F1
#
_entry.id   AF-A0A821DRZ5-F1
#
_cell.length_a   1.000
_cell.length_b   1.000
_cell.length_c   1.000
_cell.angle_alpha   90.00
_cell.angle_beta   90.00
_cell.angle_gamma   90.00
#
_symmetry.space_group_name_H-M   'P 1'
#
loop_
_entity.id
_entity.type
_entity.pdbx_description
1 polymer ?
#
loop_
_entity_poly.entity_id
_entity_poly.type
_entity_poly.pdbx_seq_one_letter_code
_entity_poly.pdbx_strand_id
1 'polypeptide(L)'
;MISATELKPISYSDEQINEYYEVFSFFDHHNTGRISLNELGLIIRSIGFNPSELLIEQYQQEYVEKNGIDKIDFQQLLQILMYFTTEIEDEIDIIEAFRVFDKEGQ
;
A
#
# COMPACT_ATOMS: atom_id res chain seq x y z
N MET A 1 -32.60 -1.12 -0.50
CA MET A 1 -31.90 0.02 0.10
C MET A 1 -30.50 -0.46 0.44
N ILE A 2 -29.54 -0.06 -0.40
CA ILE A 2 -28.07 -0.10 -0.26
C ILE A 2 -27.48 -1.40 0.32
N SER A 3 -26.98 -2.27 -0.56
CA SER A 3 -26.01 -3.31 -0.18
C SER A 3 -24.83 -2.62 0.48
N ALA A 4 -24.59 -2.92 1.76
CA ALA A 4 -23.26 -2.76 2.31
C ALA A 4 -22.36 -3.68 1.48
N THR A 5 -21.54 -3.10 0.60
CA THR A 5 -20.41 -3.78 -0.01
C THR A 5 -19.68 -4.46 1.15
N GLU A 6 -19.74 -5.79 1.20
CA GLU A 6 -18.91 -6.56 2.10
C GLU A 6 -17.47 -6.19 1.73
N LEU A 7 -16.89 -5.26 2.49
CA LEU A 7 -15.46 -5.05 2.51
C LEU A 7 -14.89 -6.40 2.93
N LYS A 8 -14.50 -7.19 1.93
CA LYS A 8 -13.71 -8.40 2.14
C LYS A 8 -12.60 -7.96 3.10
N PRO A 9 -12.41 -8.61 4.26
CA PRO A 9 -11.22 -8.33 5.03
C PRO A 9 -10.05 -8.58 4.07
N ILE A 10 -9.38 -7.50 3.66
CA ILE A 10 -8.28 -7.58 2.72
C ILE A 10 -7.19 -8.33 3.48
N SER A 11 -7.14 -9.63 3.24
CA SER A 11 -6.16 -10.53 3.80
C SER A 11 -5.37 -11.05 2.62
N TYR A 12 -4.06 -10.93 2.73
CA TYR A 12 -3.15 -11.50 1.76
C TYR A 12 -3.23 -13.03 1.79
N SER A 13 -3.06 -13.66 0.64
CA SER A 13 -2.83 -15.11 0.57
C SER A 13 -1.46 -15.46 1.15
N ASP A 14 -1.27 -16.72 1.55
CA ASP A 14 0.04 -17.17 2.04
C ASP A 14 1.15 -16.96 1.00
N GLU A 15 0.82 -17.06 -0.29
CA GLU A 15 1.73 -16.79 -1.41
C GLU A 15 2.15 -15.32 -1.45
N GLN A 16 1.19 -14.39 -1.36
CA GLN A 16 1.46 -12.95 -1.30
C GLN A 16 2.28 -12.58 -0.06
N ILE A 17 1.94 -13.15 1.10
CA ILE A 17 2.68 -12.93 2.35
C ILE A 17 4.14 -13.37 2.17
N ASN A 18 4.37 -14.53 1.55
CA ASN A 18 5.74 -15.01 1.28
C ASN A 18 6.49 -14.09 0.33
N GLU A 19 5.88 -13.65 -0.78
CA GLU A 19 6.49 -12.70 -1.72
C GLU A 19 6.87 -11.39 -1.03
N TYR A 20 5.96 -10.83 -0.23
CA TYR A 20 6.24 -9.59 0.51
C TYR A 20 7.31 -9.78 1.57
N TYR A 21 7.36 -10.96 2.18
CA TYR A 21 8.40 -11.30 3.14
C TYR A 21 9.78 -11.42 2.48
N GLU A 22 9.86 -12.00 1.28
CA GLU A 22 11.11 -12.07 0.52
C GLU A 22 11.63 -10.65 0.22
N VAL A 23 10.75 -9.75 -0.25
CA VAL A 23 11.12 -8.34 -0.45
C VAL A 23 11.54 -7.70 0.87
N PHE A 24 10.75 -7.84 1.94
CA PHE A 24 11.11 -7.30 3.26
C PHE A 24 12.49 -7.78 3.73
N SER A 25 12.77 -9.08 3.58
CA SER A 25 14.05 -9.68 3.96
C SER A 25 15.23 -9.15 3.15
N PHE A 26 15.00 -8.75 1.90
CA PHE A 26 16.01 -8.14 1.06
C PHE A 26 16.42 -6.75 1.56
N PHE A 27 15.47 -5.98 2.11
CA PHE A 27 15.72 -4.64 2.67
C PHE A 27 16.18 -4.66 4.14
N ASP A 28 15.83 -5.69 4.93
CA ASP A 28 16.36 -5.87 6.29
C ASP A 28 17.80 -6.42 6.28
N HIS A 29 18.74 -5.63 5.78
CA HIS A 29 20.16 -6.00 5.59
C HIS A 29 20.86 -6.53 6.85
N HIS A 30 20.33 -6.22 8.03
CA HIS A 30 20.91 -6.58 9.32
C HIS A 30 20.09 -7.63 10.09
N ASN A 31 19.04 -8.20 9.49
CA ASN A 31 18.11 -9.13 10.14
C ASN A 31 17.61 -8.58 11.50
N THR A 32 17.33 -7.27 11.54
CA THR A 32 16.82 -6.60 12.74
C THR A 32 15.33 -6.85 12.96
N GLY A 33 14.65 -7.42 11.97
CA GLY A 33 13.20 -7.55 11.91
C GLY A 33 12.50 -6.22 11.64
N ARG A 34 13.24 -5.18 11.21
CA ARG A 34 12.72 -3.83 10.96
C ARG A 34 13.43 -3.17 9.78
N ILE A 35 12.69 -2.34 9.06
CA ILE A 35 13.16 -1.57 7.90
C ILE A 35 12.92 -0.07 8.14
N SER A 36 13.67 0.80 7.47
CA SER A 36 13.44 2.24 7.59
C SER A 36 12.20 2.65 6.80
N LEU A 37 11.39 3.52 7.39
CA LEU A 37 10.23 4.07 6.69
C LEU A 37 10.65 4.84 5.42
N ASN A 38 11.88 5.39 5.36
CA ASN A 38 12.43 6.05 4.17
C ASN A 38 12.56 5.10 2.97
N GLU A 39 12.68 3.79 3.20
CA GLU A 39 12.82 2.77 2.16
C GLU A 39 11.45 2.28 1.66
N LEU A 40 10.37 2.73 2.28
CA LEU A 40 8.99 2.29 1.99
C LEU A 40 8.64 2.45 0.50
N GLY A 41 9.01 3.57 -0.12
CA GLY A 41 8.73 3.80 -1.54
C GLY A 41 9.46 2.82 -2.47
N LEU A 42 10.64 2.35 -2.10
CA LEU A 42 11.36 1.33 -2.87
C LEU A 42 10.74 -0.05 -2.67
N ILE A 43 10.30 -0.37 -1.46
CA ILE A 43 9.68 -1.65 -1.13
C ILE A 43 8.35 -1.81 -1.85
N ILE A 44 7.47 -0.81 -1.75
CA ILE A 44 6.16 -0.83 -2.40
C ILE A 44 6.31 -1.03 -3.92
N ARG A 45 7.31 -0.35 -4.53
CA ARG A 45 7.66 -0.52 -5.95
C ARG A 45 8.26 -1.87 -6.29
N SER A 46 9.04 -2.46 -5.40
CA SER A 46 9.62 -3.79 -5.58
C SER A 46 8.56 -4.90 -5.53
N ILE A 47 7.46 -4.65 -4.81
CA ILE A 47 6.29 -5.55 -4.74
C ILE A 47 5.39 -5.42 -5.99
N GLY A 48 5.55 -4.34 -6.76
CA GLY A 48 4.84 -4.11 -8.02
C GLY A 48 3.76 -3.03 -7.97
N PHE A 49 3.56 -2.39 -6.81
CA PHE A 49 2.70 -1.20 -6.71
C PHE A 49 3.48 0.06 -7.06
N ASN A 50 2.86 1.04 -7.69
CA ASN A 50 3.55 2.26 -8.09
C ASN A 50 2.80 3.54 -7.63
N PRO A 51 2.65 3.76 -6.31
CA PRO A 51 2.07 5.00 -5.82
C PRO A 51 2.97 6.20 -6.18
N SER A 52 2.36 7.38 -6.22
CA SER A 52 3.09 8.62 -6.43
C SER A 52 4.06 8.89 -5.27
N GLU A 53 5.17 9.58 -5.55
CA GLU A 53 6.13 9.97 -4.51
C GLU A 53 5.46 10.83 -3.42
N LEU A 54 4.57 11.74 -3.84
CA LEU A 54 3.83 12.60 -2.93
C LEU A 54 2.98 11.80 -1.94
N LEU A 55 2.29 10.76 -2.40
CA LEU A 55 1.47 9.91 -1.52
C LEU A 55 2.35 9.14 -0.51
N ILE A 56 3.52 8.65 -0.96
CA ILE A 56 4.49 7.99 -0.07
C ILE A 56 4.99 8.98 0.99
N GLU A 57 5.44 10.16 0.60
CA GLU A 57 5.96 11.18 1.51
C GLU A 57 4.92 11.62 2.54
N GLN A 58 3.68 11.87 2.09
CA GLN A 58 2.56 12.23 2.96
C GLN A 58 2.27 11.13 3.99
N TYR A 59 2.22 9.87 3.55
CA TYR A 59 2.02 8.74 4.43
C TYR A 59 3.14 8.60 5.45
N GLN A 60 4.40 8.73 5.02
CA GLN A 60 5.57 8.65 5.89
C GLN A 60 5.53 9.72 6.99
N GLN A 61 5.25 10.96 6.61
CA GLN A 61 5.16 12.07 7.55
C GLN A 61 4.05 11.84 8.58
N GLU A 62 2.84 11.51 8.14
CA GLU A 62 1.71 11.26 9.05
C GLU A 62 2.00 10.08 9.98
N TYR A 63 2.59 9.01 9.46
CA TYR A 63 2.94 7.83 10.26
C TYR A 63 3.92 8.18 11.39
N VAL A 64 4.96 8.96 11.09
CA VAL A 64 5.95 9.39 12.09
C VAL A 64 5.32 10.35 13.11
N GLU A 65 4.52 11.32 12.66
CA GLU A 65 3.84 12.28 13.55
C GLU A 65 2.90 11.57 14.54
N LYS A 66 2.18 10.54 14.08
CA LYS A 66 1.20 9.81 14.88
C LYS A 66 1.82 8.78 15.82
N ASN A 67 2.84 8.05 15.36
CA ASN A 67 3.39 6.91 16.09
C ASN A 67 4.73 7.20 16.78
N GLY A 68 5.46 8.25 16.35
CA GLY A 68 6.77 8.60 16.87
C GLY A 68 7.87 7.58 16.53
N ILE A 69 7.67 6.75 15.50
CA ILE A 69 8.63 5.75 15.04
C ILE A 69 8.91 5.93 13.54
N ASP A 70 10.15 5.70 13.14
CA ASP A 70 10.67 5.83 11.77
C ASP A 70 11.10 4.48 11.17
N LYS A 71 10.81 3.39 11.89
CA LYS A 71 11.09 2.01 11.48
C LYS A 71 9.86 1.16 11.69
N ILE A 72 9.63 0.26 10.75
CA ILE A 72 8.48 -0.63 10.74
C ILE A 72 8.92 -2.08 10.69
N ASP A 73 8.16 -2.96 11.34
CA ASP A 73 8.29 -4.41 11.19
C ASP A 73 7.46 -4.95 10.01
N PHE A 74 7.57 -6.25 9.77
CA PHE A 74 6.86 -6.90 8.66
C PHE A 74 5.33 -6.81 8.81
N GLN A 75 4.78 -6.94 10.02
CA GLN A 75 3.34 -6.85 10.23
C GLN A 75 2.82 -5.44 9.92
N GLN A 76 3.58 -4.42 10.32
CA GLN A 76 3.28 -3.02 9.99
C GLN A 76 3.39 -2.79 8.48
N LEU A 77 4.38 -3.36 7.79
CA LEU A 77 4.47 -3.29 6.33
C LEU A 77 3.22 -3.84 5.63
N LEU A 78 2.69 -4.98 6.08
CA LEU A 78 1.45 -5.54 5.51
C LEU A 78 0.25 -4.59 5.67
N GLN A 79 0.12 -3.92 6.81
CA GLN A 79 -0.94 -2.93 7.03
C GLN A 79 -0.78 -1.73 6.11
N ILE A 80 0.46 -1.28 5.90
CA ILE A 80 0.77 -0.17 5.01
C ILE A 80 0.45 -0.54 3.56
N LEU A 81 0.85 -1.72 3.10
CA LEU A 81 0.54 -2.20 1.74
C LEU A 81 -0.97 -2.25 1.50
N MET A 82 -1.75 -2.60 2.53
CA MET A 82 -3.21 -2.69 2.43
C MET A 82 -3.87 -1.32 2.26
N TYR A 83 -3.31 -0.31 2.92
CA TYR A 83 -3.71 1.08 2.73
C TYR A 83 -3.44 1.50 1.28
N PHE A 84 -2.21 1.30 0.79
CA PHE A 84 -1.85 1.70 -0.58
C PHE A 84 -2.62 0.94 -1.66
N THR A 85 -2.93 -0.35 -1.47
CA THR A 85 -3.76 -1.09 -2.44
C THR A 85 -5.16 -0.50 -2.53
N THR A 86 -5.75 -0.11 -1.40
CA THR A 86 -7.10 0.44 -1.34
C THR A 86 -7.15 1.82 -2.00
N GLU A 87 -6.21 2.71 -1.67
CA GLU A 87 -6.14 4.05 -2.28
C GLU A 87 -5.89 3.99 -3.79
N ILE A 88 -5.05 3.05 -4.26
CA ILE A 88 -4.80 2.85 -5.70
C ILE A 88 -6.07 2.32 -6.39
N GLU A 89 -6.80 1.37 -5.78
CA GLU A 89 -8.07 0.88 -6.32
C GLU A 89 -9.11 2.01 -6.42
N ASP A 90 -9.24 2.84 -5.38
CA ASP A 90 -10.16 3.99 -5.37
C ASP A 90 -9.81 5.02 -6.46
N GLU A 91 -8.52 5.33 -6.67
CA GLU A 91 -8.08 6.21 -7.76
C GLU A 91 -8.44 5.65 -9.15
N ILE A 92 -8.27 4.35 -9.36
CA ILE A 92 -8.59 3.68 -10.62
C ILE A 92 -10.10 3.71 -10.89
N ASP A 93 -10.91 3.39 -9.89
CA ASP A 93 -12.37 3.37 -10.01
C ASP A 93 -12.92 4.76 -10.38
N ILE A 94 -12.36 5.83 -9.82
CA ILE A 94 -12.71 7.21 -10.18
C ILE A 94 -12.38 7.48 -11.66
N ILE A 95 -11.18 7.11 -12.13
CA ILE A 95 -10.76 7.34 -13.51
C ILE A 95 -11.64 6.56 -14.50
N GLU A 96 -11.95 5.30 -14.20
CA GLU A 96 -12.82 4.48 -15.05
C GLU A 96 -14.25 5.00 -15.08
N ALA A 97 -14.79 5.49 -13.96
CA ALA A 97 -16.10 6.13 -13.92
C ALA A 97 -16.16 7.38 -14.83
N PHE A 98 -15.12 8.20 -14.86
CA PHE A 98 -15.03 9.34 -15.79
C PHE A 98 -14.89 8.91 -17.26
N ARG A 99 -14.15 7.83 -17.55
CA ARG A 99 -14.01 7.30 -18.92
C ARG A 99 -15.30 6.72 -19.49
N VAL A 100 -16.14 6.11 -18.67
CA VAL A 100 -17.45 5.59 -19.11
C VAL A 100 -18.40 6.74 -19.43
N PHE A 101 -18.36 7.82 -18.65
CA PHE A 101 -19.23 8.98 -18.85
C PHE A 101 -18.96 9.76 -20.15
N ASP A 102 -17.69 9.84 -20.58
CA ASP A 102 -17.29 10.58 -21.79
C ASP A 102 -17.63 9.85 -23.11
N LYS A 103 -18.03 8.57 -23.05
CA LYS A 103 -18.38 7.76 -24.26
C LYS A 103 -19.86 7.74 -24.61
N GLU A 104 -20.75 8.21 -23.74
CA GLU A 104 -22.19 8.32 -24.05
C GLU A 104 -22.60 9.72 -24.56
N GLY A 105 -21.61 10.50 -25.06
CA GLY A 105 -21.77 11.90 -25.47
C GLY A 105 -21.67 12.19 -26.97
N GLN A 106 -21.83 11.21 -27.86
CA GLN A 106 -21.99 11.47 -29.31
C GLN A 106 -23.05 10.60 -29.97
#